data_AF-A0A8J4A8Q0-F1
#
_entry.id   AF-A0A8J4A8Q0-F1
#
_cell.length_a   1.000
_cell.length_b   1.000
_cell.length_c   1.000
_cell.angle_alpha   90.00
_cell.angle_beta   90.00
_cell.angle_gamma   90.00
#
_symmetry.space_group_name_H-M   'P 1'
#
loop_
_entity.id
_entity.type
_entity.pdbx_description
1 polymer ?
#
loop_
_entity_poly.entity_id
_entity_poly.type
_entity_poly.pdbx_seq_one_letter_code
_entity_poly.pdbx_strand_id
1 'polypeptide(L)'
;MDHPAVELVNTVAWRGDPSRTVDRLTGPDELRDLREVLHRLLTSVVEGARPSTSDLAAINAAALDARRRATVADDLPLRWSPDADDALGRLALQAEDLLTDAAKLATLGRCGDTDCGWFFLDTSRSHTRRWCSSADCGNRERARRHYARRRRLP
;
A
#
# COMPACT_ATOMS: atom_id res chain seq x y z
N MET A 1 10.71 -7.71 2.38
CA MET A 1 9.92 -7.03 3.43
C MET A 1 9.03 -6.05 2.70
N ASP A 2 7.73 -6.04 2.98
CA ASP A 2 6.81 -5.15 2.27
C ASP A 2 7.06 -3.69 2.70
N HIS A 3 6.76 -2.75 1.83
CA HIS A 3 7.01 -1.32 2.06
C HIS A 3 6.01 -0.76 3.08
N PRO A 4 6.39 0.04 4.09
CA PRO A 4 5.46 0.53 5.12
C PRO A 4 4.22 1.25 4.57
N ALA A 5 4.38 2.05 3.51
CA ALA A 5 3.28 2.65 2.77
C ALA A 5 2.30 1.61 2.17
N VAL A 6 2.79 0.49 1.64
CA VAL A 6 1.94 -0.61 1.15
C VAL A 6 1.25 -1.31 2.32
N GLU A 7 1.95 -1.53 3.43
CA GLU A 7 1.37 -2.10 4.65
C GLU A 7 0.24 -1.23 5.20
N LEU A 8 0.42 0.10 5.23
CA LEU A 8 -0.61 1.06 5.64
C LEU A 8 -1.89 0.89 4.82
N VAL A 9 -1.80 0.83 3.49
CA VAL A 9 -2.95 0.63 2.61
C VAL A 9 -3.62 -0.73 2.83
N ASN A 10 -2.82 -1.76 3.12
CA ASN A 10 -3.30 -3.11 3.38
C ASN A 10 -3.86 -3.32 4.81
N THR A 11 -3.87 -2.30 5.68
CA THR A 11 -4.50 -2.38 7.02
C THR A 11 -6.01 -2.61 6.95
N VAL A 12 -6.64 -2.24 5.83
CA VAL A 12 -8.02 -2.58 5.53
C VAL A 12 -8.05 -3.90 4.76
N ALA A 13 -8.73 -4.88 5.33
CA ALA A 13 -9.05 -6.10 4.59
C ALA A 13 -10.16 -5.77 3.58
N TRP A 14 -9.78 -5.29 2.40
CA TRP A 14 -10.69 -5.09 1.27
C TRP A 14 -11.14 -6.45 0.73
N ARG A 15 -12.17 -7.02 1.34
CA ARG A 15 -12.91 -8.08 0.67
C ARG A 15 -13.68 -7.44 -0.48
N GLY A 16 -13.77 -8.09 -1.62
CA GLY A 16 -14.55 -7.61 -2.80
C GLY A 16 -16.03 -7.33 -2.51
N ASP A 17 -16.48 -7.57 -1.27
CA ASP A 17 -17.73 -7.14 -0.68
C ASP A 17 -17.45 -5.99 0.32
N PRO A 18 -17.87 -4.75 0.00
CA PRO A 18 -17.69 -3.59 0.88
C PRO A 18 -18.30 -3.77 2.28
N SER A 19 -19.34 -4.59 2.43
CA SER A 19 -19.98 -4.88 3.72
C SER A 19 -19.13 -5.77 4.64
N ARG A 20 -18.07 -6.37 4.09
CA ARG A 20 -17.14 -7.28 4.78
C ARG A 20 -15.74 -6.70 4.93
N THR A 21 -15.60 -5.42 4.64
CA THR A 21 -14.38 -4.67 4.86
C THR A 21 -14.14 -4.55 6.36
N VAL A 22 -12.99 -5.03 6.82
CA VAL A 22 -12.58 -4.89 8.22
C VAL A 22 -11.42 -3.92 8.27
N ASP A 23 -11.66 -2.76 8.87
CA ASP A 23 -10.62 -1.79 9.15
C ASP A 23 -9.89 -2.17 10.45
N ARG A 24 -8.59 -2.45 10.35
CA ARG A 24 -7.74 -2.79 11.49
C ARG A 24 -6.90 -1.61 11.97
N LEU A 25 -7.00 -0.47 11.30
CA LEU A 25 -6.29 0.73 11.71
C LEU A 25 -6.93 1.26 12.99
N THR A 26 -6.13 1.30 14.04
CA THR A 26 -6.50 1.93 15.31
C THR A 26 -5.64 3.19 15.41
N GLY A 27 -6.24 4.36 15.49
CA GLY A 27 -5.49 5.63 15.47
C GLY A 27 -6.35 6.83 15.08
N PRO A 28 -5.73 8.02 15.03
CA PRO A 28 -6.40 9.27 14.66
C PRO A 28 -6.90 9.27 13.21
N ASP A 29 -7.92 10.09 12.91
CA ASP A 29 -8.57 10.16 11.60
C ASP A 29 -7.59 10.55 10.47
N GLU A 30 -6.56 11.32 10.79
CA GLU A 30 -5.52 11.73 9.84
C GLU A 30 -4.75 10.53 9.27
N LEU A 31 -4.57 9.44 10.04
CA LEU A 31 -3.95 8.21 9.52
C LEU A 31 -4.87 7.49 8.54
N ARG A 32 -6.19 7.54 8.80
CA ARG A 32 -7.21 6.97 7.91
C ARG A 32 -7.26 7.76 6.60
N ASP A 33 -7.24 9.09 6.69
CA ASP A 33 -7.21 9.97 5.52
C ASP A 33 -5.97 9.75 4.68
N LEU A 34 -4.78 9.70 5.30
CA LEU A 34 -3.52 9.40 4.61
C LEU A 34 -3.58 8.06 3.89
N ARG A 35 -4.09 7.02 4.56
CA ARG A 35 -4.27 5.70 3.97
C ARG A 35 -5.21 5.73 2.77
N GLU A 36 -6.33 6.43 2.85
CA GLU A 36 -7.33 6.50 1.78
C GLU A 36 -6.82 7.26 0.56
N VAL A 37 -6.13 8.37 0.78
CA VAL A 37 -5.42 9.11 -0.27
C VAL A 37 -4.40 8.19 -0.95
N LEU A 38 -3.55 7.53 -0.16
CA LEU A 38 -2.53 6.63 -0.71
C LEU A 38 -3.16 5.45 -1.45
N HIS A 39 -4.23 4.85 -0.93
CA HIS A 39 -4.97 3.80 -1.61
C HIS A 39 -5.43 4.25 -3.01
N ARG A 40 -6.07 5.42 -3.13
CA ARG A 40 -6.53 5.96 -4.44
C ARG A 40 -5.38 6.19 -5.41
N LEU A 41 -4.24 6.68 -4.91
CA LEU A 41 -3.03 6.86 -5.73
C LEU A 41 -2.49 5.51 -6.24
N LEU A 42 -2.33 4.52 -5.35
CA LEU A 42 -1.84 3.18 -5.75
C LEU A 42 -2.82 2.48 -6.69
N THR A 43 -4.13 2.64 -6.50
CA THR A 43 -5.14 2.17 -7.46
C THR A 43 -4.92 2.78 -8.84
N SER A 44 -4.73 4.10 -8.91
CA SER A 44 -4.49 4.80 -10.19
C SER A 44 -3.23 4.26 -10.88
N VAL A 45 -2.15 4.01 -10.13
CA VAL A 45 -0.91 3.43 -10.66
C VAL A 45 -1.14 2.05 -11.27
N VAL A 46 -1.80 1.14 -10.54
CA VAL A 46 -2.04 -0.23 -11.03
C VAL A 46 -3.00 -0.25 -12.23
N GLU A 47 -3.96 0.67 -12.27
CA GLU A 47 -4.92 0.79 -13.36
C GLU A 47 -4.38 1.57 -14.58
N GLY A 48 -3.16 2.13 -14.48
CA GLY A 48 -2.60 2.97 -15.53
C GLY A 48 -3.37 4.28 -15.74
N ALA A 49 -4.13 4.71 -14.74
CA ALA A 49 -4.91 5.94 -14.75
C ALA A 49 -4.09 7.13 -14.26
N ARG A 50 -4.49 8.34 -14.66
CA ARG A 50 -3.85 9.57 -14.16
C ARG A 50 -4.25 9.79 -12.69
N PRO A 51 -3.30 9.91 -11.75
CA PRO A 51 -3.63 10.16 -10.35
C PRO A 51 -4.27 11.54 -10.15
N SER A 52 -5.13 11.66 -9.14
CA SER A 52 -5.74 12.93 -8.77
C SER A 52 -4.69 13.94 -8.29
N THR A 53 -4.76 15.17 -8.81
CA THR A 53 -3.89 16.27 -8.36
C THR A 53 -4.11 16.61 -6.89
N SER A 54 -5.34 16.49 -6.37
CA SER A 54 -5.63 16.75 -4.95
C SER A 54 -5.00 15.69 -4.05
N ASP A 55 -5.04 14.41 -4.45
CA ASP A 55 -4.45 13.32 -3.68
C ASP A 55 -2.91 13.43 -3.68
N LEU A 56 -2.31 13.77 -4.82
CA LEU A 56 -0.86 14.06 -4.90
C LEU A 56 -0.48 15.24 -4.00
N ALA A 57 -1.28 16.32 -4.02
CA ALA A 57 -1.04 17.48 -3.18
C ALA A 57 -1.14 17.14 -1.68
N ALA A 58 -2.06 16.27 -1.28
CA ALA A 58 -2.21 15.83 0.10
C ALA A 58 -0.98 15.06 0.61
N ILE A 59 -0.45 14.10 -0.17
CA ILE A 59 0.80 13.41 0.19
C ILE A 59 1.97 14.39 0.28
N ASN A 60 2.10 15.27 -0.70
CA ASN A 60 3.18 16.27 -0.72
C ASN A 60 3.11 17.19 0.50
N ALA A 61 1.92 17.67 0.87
CA ALA A 61 1.73 18.52 2.03
C ALA A 61 2.14 17.81 3.32
N ALA A 62 1.68 16.57 3.52
CA ALA A 62 2.02 15.77 4.70
C ALA A 62 3.52 15.45 4.78
N ALA A 63 4.16 15.10 3.67
CA ALA A 63 5.59 14.80 3.63
C ALA A 63 6.47 16.05 3.86
N LEU A 64 6.05 17.21 3.37
CA LEU A 64 6.76 18.48 3.62
C LEU A 64 6.60 18.95 5.07
N ASP A 65 5.42 18.77 5.63
CA ASP A 65 5.14 19.06 7.03
C ASP A 65 5.98 18.17 7.98
N ALA A 66 6.08 16.87 7.68
CA ALA A 66 6.97 15.95 8.39
C ALA A 66 8.45 16.37 8.30
N ARG A 67 8.94 16.77 7.11
CA ARG A 67 10.31 17.28 6.92
C ARG A 67 10.58 18.56 7.71
N ARG A 68 9.58 19.44 7.85
CA ARG A 68 9.71 20.67 8.64
C ARG A 68 9.86 20.42 10.13
N ARG A 69 9.28 19.32 10.64
CA ARG A 69 9.42 18.88 12.03
C ARG A 69 10.67 18.02 12.29
N ALA A 70 11.32 17.53 11.23
CA ALA A 70 12.51 16.71 11.37
C ALA A 70 13.65 17.47 12.06
N THR A 71 14.47 16.73 12.80
CA THR A 71 15.69 17.25 13.41
C THR A 71 16.89 16.95 12.53
N VAL A 72 17.91 17.80 12.63
CA VAL A 72 19.21 17.60 11.99
C VAL A 72 20.25 17.46 13.08
N ALA A 73 21.06 16.41 13.01
CA ALA A 73 22.18 16.28 13.91
C ALA A 73 23.25 17.33 13.60
N ASP A 74 23.84 17.93 14.64
CA ASP A 74 24.93 18.91 14.53
C ASP A 74 26.29 18.20 14.29
N ASP A 75 26.31 17.18 13.42
CA ASP A 75 27.49 16.42 13.03
C ASP A 75 27.60 16.27 11.50
N LEU A 76 28.79 15.88 11.04
CA LEU A 76 29.03 15.58 9.62
C LEU A 76 29.26 14.07 9.41
N PRO A 77 28.67 13.48 8.34
CA PRO A 77 27.74 14.10 7.41
C PRO A 77 26.39 14.42 8.06
N LEU A 78 25.74 15.50 7.60
CA LEU A 78 24.42 15.91 8.11
C LEU A 78 23.44 14.75 8.00
N ARG A 79 22.78 14.45 9.11
CA ARG A 79 21.74 13.41 9.20
C ARG A 79 20.44 14.04 9.64
N TRP A 80 19.42 13.89 8.80
CA TRP A 80 18.05 14.26 9.14
C TRP A 80 17.37 13.05 9.79
N SER A 81 16.65 13.29 10.87
CA SER A 81 15.78 12.28 11.49
C SER A 81 14.36 12.84 11.56
N PRO A 82 13.34 12.11 11.06
CA PRO A 82 11.97 12.47 11.38
C PRO A 82 11.76 12.38 12.90
N ASP A 83 10.81 13.17 13.39
CA ASP A 83 10.37 13.11 14.78
C ASP A 83 9.88 11.68 15.10
N ALA A 84 10.38 11.10 16.20
CA ALA A 84 10.10 9.74 16.65
C ALA A 84 8.67 9.60 17.22
N ASP A 85 8.04 10.70 17.61
CA ASP A 85 6.66 10.71 18.10
C ASP A 85 5.65 11.03 16.97
N ASP A 86 6.13 11.54 15.83
CA ASP A 86 5.30 11.85 14.65
C ASP A 86 5.06 10.62 13.74
N ALA A 87 4.21 9.71 14.20
CA ALA A 87 3.87 8.50 13.44
C ALA A 87 3.24 8.81 12.07
N LEU A 88 2.37 9.83 12.00
CA LEU A 88 1.73 10.26 10.77
C LEU A 88 2.77 10.79 9.77
N GLY A 89 3.66 11.67 10.22
CA GLY A 89 4.72 12.24 9.39
C GLY A 89 5.68 11.18 8.87
N ARG A 90 6.08 10.21 9.71
CA ARG A 90 6.90 9.07 9.24
C ARG A 90 6.20 8.27 8.16
N LEU A 91 4.91 7.99 8.30
CA LEU A 91 4.14 7.27 7.27
C LEU A 91 3.97 8.11 6.00
N ALA A 92 3.81 9.43 6.11
CA ALA A 92 3.77 10.33 4.96
C ALA A 92 5.10 10.33 4.18
N LEU A 93 6.24 10.31 4.90
CA LEU A 93 7.56 10.17 4.28
C LEU A 93 7.74 8.82 3.58
N GLN A 94 7.23 7.73 4.16
CA GLN A 94 7.22 6.42 3.51
C GLN A 94 6.31 6.41 2.27
N ALA A 95 5.15 7.08 2.32
CA ALA A 95 4.27 7.20 1.16
C ALA A 95 4.97 7.95 0.02
N GLU A 96 5.66 9.05 0.32
CA GLU A 96 6.44 9.81 -0.66
C GLU A 96 7.66 9.03 -1.19
N ASP A 97 8.40 8.31 -0.35
CA ASP A 97 9.48 7.40 -0.78
C ASP A 97 8.99 6.34 -1.78
N LEU A 98 7.80 5.77 -1.57
CA LEU A 98 7.19 4.84 -2.52
C LEU A 98 6.80 5.54 -3.83
N LEU A 99 6.17 6.72 -3.74
CA LEU A 99 5.59 7.42 -4.89
C LEU A 99 6.64 8.15 -5.75
N THR A 100 7.84 8.38 -5.22
CA THR A 100 8.96 8.98 -5.96
C THR A 100 9.89 7.95 -6.59
N ASP A 101 9.82 6.69 -6.17
CA ASP A 101 10.63 5.60 -6.70
C ASP A 101 9.91 4.90 -7.88
N ALA A 102 10.27 5.28 -9.10
CA ALA A 102 9.73 4.70 -10.31
C ALA A 102 9.97 3.19 -10.43
N ALA A 103 11.08 2.67 -9.86
CA ALA A 103 11.39 1.25 -9.90
C ALA A 103 10.47 0.46 -8.97
N LYS A 104 10.19 0.97 -7.76
CA LYS A 104 9.18 0.38 -6.87
C LYS A 104 7.81 0.41 -7.53
N LEU A 105 7.37 1.56 -8.07
CA LEU A 105 6.07 1.69 -8.72
C LEU A 105 5.90 0.75 -9.91
N ALA A 106 6.95 0.49 -10.68
CA ALA A 106 6.91 -0.46 -11.79
C ALA A 106 6.67 -1.92 -11.34
N THR A 107 6.99 -2.24 -10.08
CA THR A 107 6.71 -3.56 -9.48
C THR A 107 5.40 -3.63 -8.70
N LEU A 108 4.66 -2.51 -8.61
CA LEU A 108 3.41 -2.46 -7.87
C LEU A 108 2.34 -3.29 -8.57
N GLY A 109 1.76 -4.24 -7.85
CA GLY A 109 0.66 -5.07 -8.30
C GLY A 109 -0.50 -5.06 -7.31
N ARG A 110 -1.69 -5.44 -7.81
CA ARG A 110 -2.88 -5.70 -6.99
C ARG A 110 -3.19 -7.20 -7.01
N CYS A 111 -3.58 -7.75 -5.86
CA CYS A 111 -3.84 -9.18 -5.71
C CYS A 111 -4.93 -9.64 -6.68
N GLY A 112 -4.62 -10.65 -7.51
CA GLY A 112 -5.57 -11.24 -8.46
C GLY A 112 -6.62 -12.17 -7.86
N ASP A 113 -6.81 -12.14 -6.53
CA ASP A 113 -7.92 -12.80 -5.83
C ASP A 113 -9.05 -11.77 -5.72
N THR A 114 -10.22 -12.08 -6.28
CA THR A 114 -11.39 -11.18 -6.36
C THR A 114 -11.83 -10.67 -4.99
N ASP A 115 -11.50 -11.41 -3.92
CA ASP A 115 -11.94 -11.08 -2.57
C ASP A 115 -10.82 -10.51 -1.69
N CYS A 116 -9.68 -10.08 -2.25
CA CYS A 116 -8.54 -9.60 -1.44
C CYS A 116 -8.19 -8.13 -1.66
N GLY A 117 -8.13 -7.66 -2.91
CA GLY A 117 -7.86 -6.25 -3.24
C GLY A 117 -6.51 -5.65 -2.82
N TRP A 118 -5.69 -6.35 -2.03
CA TRP A 118 -4.41 -5.87 -1.47
C TRP A 118 -3.36 -5.55 -2.52
N PHE A 119 -2.51 -4.58 -2.22
CA PHE A 119 -1.34 -4.23 -3.01
C PHE A 119 -0.12 -5.05 -2.60
N PHE A 120 0.84 -5.19 -3.51
CA PHE A 120 2.15 -5.77 -3.25
C PHE A 120 3.20 -5.17 -4.17
N LEU A 121 4.47 -5.23 -3.77
CA LEU A 121 5.60 -5.02 -4.66
C LEU A 121 6.13 -6.39 -5.14
N ASP A 122 6.27 -6.55 -6.44
CA ASP A 122 6.78 -7.78 -7.04
C ASP A 122 8.31 -7.83 -7.01
N THR A 123 8.83 -8.39 -5.91
CA THR A 123 10.24 -8.67 -5.74
C THR A 123 10.66 -10.05 -6.29
N SER A 124 9.79 -10.73 -7.04
CA SER A 124 10.13 -12.03 -7.65
C SER A 124 11.07 -11.84 -8.84
N ARG A 125 11.97 -12.80 -9.04
CA ARG A 125 12.96 -12.76 -10.14
C ARG A 125 12.33 -12.62 -11.53
N SER A 126 11.12 -13.14 -11.71
CA SER A 126 10.42 -13.14 -13.01
C SER A 126 9.42 -12.01 -13.16
N HIS A 127 9.15 -11.21 -12.13
CA HIS A 127 8.11 -10.17 -12.13
C HIS A 127 6.73 -10.69 -12.60
N THR A 128 6.35 -11.88 -12.15
CA THR A 128 5.08 -12.56 -12.52
C THR A 128 4.20 -12.87 -11.32
N ARG A 129 4.42 -12.22 -10.18
CA ARG A 129 3.62 -12.43 -8.97
C ARG A 129 2.19 -11.96 -9.23
N ARG A 130 1.24 -12.86 -9.01
CA ARG A 130 -0.19 -12.59 -9.18
C ARG A 130 -0.93 -12.35 -7.86
N TRP A 131 -0.36 -12.77 -6.74
CA TRP A 131 -1.04 -12.78 -5.43
C TRP A 131 -0.20 -12.06 -4.38
N CYS A 132 -0.87 -11.30 -3.49
CA CYS A 132 -0.22 -10.69 -2.33
C CYS A 132 0.38 -11.73 -1.38
N SER A 133 -0.18 -12.94 -1.31
CA SER A 133 0.40 -14.07 -0.61
C SER A 133 0.10 -15.35 -1.38
N SER A 134 1.15 -16.09 -1.74
CA SER A 134 1.00 -17.40 -2.39
C SER A 134 0.36 -18.43 -1.45
N ALA A 135 0.64 -18.32 -0.14
CA ALA A 135 0.12 -19.21 0.89
C ALA A 135 -1.34 -18.91 1.25
N ASP A 136 -1.77 -17.66 1.17
CA ASP A 136 -3.15 -17.29 1.49
C ASP A 136 -4.00 -17.20 0.22
N CYS A 137 -3.83 -16.13 -0.55
CA CYS A 137 -4.65 -15.84 -1.73
C CYS A 137 -4.36 -16.80 -2.89
N GLY A 138 -3.10 -17.22 -3.07
CA GLY A 138 -2.75 -18.21 -4.07
C GLY A 138 -3.36 -19.60 -3.80
N ASN A 139 -3.37 -20.04 -2.53
CA ASN A 139 -4.03 -21.28 -2.14
C ASN A 139 -5.55 -21.17 -2.21
N ARG A 140 -6.13 -20.05 -1.77
CA ARG A 140 -7.57 -19.76 -1.83
C ARG A 140 -8.11 -19.87 -3.26
N GLU A 141 -7.43 -19.25 -4.21
CA GLU A 141 -7.81 -19.32 -5.63
C GLU A 141 -7.70 -20.74 -6.20
N ARG A 142 -6.63 -21.48 -5.86
CA ARG A 142 -6.48 -22.89 -6.26
C ARG A 142 -7.62 -23.76 -5.69
N ALA A 143 -8.01 -23.54 -4.44
CA ALA A 143 -9.13 -24.23 -3.82
C ALA A 143 -10.46 -23.89 -4.52
N ARG A 144 -10.75 -22.60 -4.78
CA ARG A 144 -11.96 -22.18 -5.52
C ARG A 144 -12.05 -22.86 -6.88
N ARG A 145 -10.97 -22.89 -7.66
CA ARG A 145 -10.92 -23.56 -8.96
C ARG A 145 -11.17 -25.07 -8.84
N HIS A 146 -10.62 -25.71 -7.83
CA HIS A 146 -10.83 -27.15 -7.59
C HIS A 146 -12.30 -27.47 -7.28
N TYR A 147 -12.94 -26.71 -6.38
CA TYR A 147 -14.35 -26.88 -6.06
C TYR A 147 -15.26 -26.55 -7.25
N ALA A 148 -14.95 -25.51 -8.02
CA ALA A 148 -15.71 -25.16 -9.22
C ALA A 148 -15.67 -26.28 -10.27
N ARG A 149 -14.51 -26.95 -10.44
CA ARG A 149 -14.41 -28.13 -11.31
C ARG A 149 -15.21 -29.32 -10.76
N ARG A 150 -15.14 -29.59 -9.45
CA ARG A 150 -15.90 -30.69 -8.83
C ARG A 150 -17.40 -30.51 -8.88
N ARG A 151 -17.91 -29.28 -8.78
CA ARG A 151 -19.35 -28.97 -8.91
C ARG A 151 -19.87 -29.00 -10.35
N ARG A 152 -18.97 -29.02 -11.33
CA ARG A 152 -19.29 -29.12 -12.78
C ARG A 152 -19.15 -30.53 -13.32
N LEU A 153 -18.71 -31.49 -12.51
CA LEU A 153 -18.75 -32.90 -12.84
C LEU A 153 -20.18 -33.40 -12.50
N PRO A 154 -20.89 -34.03 -13.46
CA PRO A 154 -22.22 -34.57 -13.22
C PRO A 154 -22.22 -35.69 -12.16
#